data_AF-A0A0G0JHN8-F1
#
_entry.id   AF-A0A0G0JHN8-F1
#
_cell.length_a   1.000
_cell.length_b   1.000
_cell.length_c   1.000
_cell.angle_alpha   90.00
_cell.angle_beta   90.00
_cell.angle_gamma   90.00
#
_symmetry.space_group_name_H-M   'P 1'
#
loop_
_entity.id
_entity.type
_entity.pdbx_description
1 polymer ?
#
loop_
_entity_poly.entity_id
_entity_poly.type
_entity_poly.pdbx_seq_one_letter_code
_entity_poly.pdbx_strand_id
1 'polypeptide(L)'
;MNSEFIFDHYVFDVQSQTVRFVYQVIHGKDSYRFEEKILLPLDLSFVDSDKILQTILQSVHVALGINYWKLFCPHKLSFISYALSKRQADFWNIVYTKGLGEFYYKNNINFIDLVHFPYDELVQDIAHPIDRNSRSLVGIGGGKDSVVSSRILQKTGVQFDGFVVETQKKYSIVHKVIQALSIKEQCIQRTIDTQLFELNKQKNVFNGHVPVSMIYAFLGLLVAYLNKYTYIIVSNERSADEGNKEYLHTTINHQWSKSSEFEKLLQEYILHIISPDIYYFSLLRPYSELQIAKLFVQETKFHHIFSSCNKNFRITASSSRRWCGECPKCAFTFILVAAFCSKDTVLRIFGSNFLNNQKLFSVYRQLWGVEGFKPFECVGTPDEAVVAMSMIHENADFEDSIVMEEFISKILPNVPNIQKLKQDVFVTKKTSTIPHEFQKLFNYDT
;
A
#
# COMPACT_ATOMS: atom_id res chain seq x y z
N MET A 1 -32.90 -1.13 -7.01
CA MET A 1 -32.96 -2.61 -7.04
C MET A 1 -32.58 -3.11 -5.66
N ASN A 2 -33.18 -4.20 -5.18
CA ASN A 2 -32.75 -4.79 -3.90
C ASN A 2 -31.31 -5.30 -4.07
N SER A 3 -30.37 -4.77 -3.29
CA SER A 3 -28.99 -5.22 -3.31
C SER A 3 -28.41 -5.15 -1.90
N GLU A 4 -27.74 -6.23 -1.51
CA GLU A 4 -27.24 -6.44 -0.14
C GLU A 4 -25.89 -7.16 -0.20
N PHE A 5 -24.95 -6.73 0.64
CA PHE A 5 -23.72 -7.47 0.89
C PHE A 5 -23.70 -8.00 2.31
N ILE A 6 -23.42 -9.29 2.41
CA ILE A 6 -23.50 -10.06 3.65
C ILE A 6 -22.09 -10.53 4.00
N PHE A 7 -21.60 -10.05 5.13
CA PHE A 7 -20.48 -10.66 5.84
C PHE A 7 -21.04 -11.88 6.59
N ASP A 8 -20.95 -13.05 5.95
CA ASP A 8 -21.63 -14.27 6.40
C ASP A 8 -20.94 -14.83 7.65
N HIS A 9 -19.80 -15.49 7.47
CA HIS A 9 -19.01 -16.02 8.57
C HIS A 9 -17.56 -16.21 8.14
N TYR A 10 -16.70 -16.53 9.10
CA TYR A 10 -15.38 -17.08 8.84
C TYR A 10 -15.22 -18.39 9.60
N VAL A 11 -14.45 -19.32 9.04
CA VAL A 11 -14.20 -20.64 9.64
C VAL A 11 -12.70 -20.89 9.62
N PHE A 12 -12.17 -21.30 10.76
CA PHE A 12 -10.81 -21.78 10.84
C PHE A 12 -10.76 -23.29 10.65
N ASP A 13 -9.85 -23.74 9.78
CA ASP A 13 -9.58 -25.13 9.50
C ASP A 13 -8.21 -25.48 10.09
N VAL A 14 -8.22 -26.12 11.26
CA VAL A 14 -7.02 -26.46 12.03
C VAL A 14 -6.09 -27.39 11.25
N GLN A 15 -6.65 -28.35 10.51
CA GLN A 15 -5.86 -29.35 9.77
C GLN A 15 -5.08 -28.71 8.63
N SER A 16 -5.71 -27.80 7.89
CA SER A 16 -5.09 -27.08 6.77
C SER A 16 -4.49 -25.73 7.16
N GLN A 17 -4.53 -25.35 8.44
CA GLN A 17 -4.11 -24.05 8.97
C GLN A 17 -4.65 -22.85 8.17
N THR A 18 -5.87 -22.99 7.67
CA THR A 18 -6.49 -22.06 6.72
C THR A 18 -7.69 -21.39 7.37
N VAL A 19 -7.76 -20.06 7.33
CA VAL A 19 -8.98 -19.30 7.61
C VAL A 19 -9.73 -19.09 6.30
N ARG A 20 -11.00 -19.48 6.26
CA ARG A 20 -11.93 -19.20 5.15
C ARG A 20 -12.86 -18.07 5.56
N PHE A 21 -12.96 -17.04 4.75
CA PHE A 21 -13.85 -15.88 4.93
C PHE A 21 -14.94 -15.93 3.87
N VAL A 22 -16.20 -16.02 4.31
CA VAL A 22 -17.36 -16.23 3.44
C VAL A 22 -18.16 -14.95 3.33
N TYR A 23 -18.61 -14.65 2.10
CA TYR A 23 -19.43 -13.49 1.78
C TYR A 23 -20.57 -13.89 0.86
N GLN A 24 -21.65 -13.12 0.90
CA GLN A 24 -22.72 -13.21 -0.10
C GLN A 24 -23.04 -11.82 -0.65
N VAL A 25 -23.34 -11.74 -1.95
CA VAL A 25 -23.91 -10.55 -2.57
C VAL A 25 -25.25 -10.93 -3.20
N ILE A 26 -26.31 -10.23 -2.80
CA ILE A 26 -27.59 -10.26 -3.49
C ILE A 26 -27.67 -9.03 -4.38
N HIS A 27 -27.94 -9.21 -5.66
CA HIS A 27 -28.11 -8.10 -6.61
C HIS A 27 -29.27 -8.39 -7.56
N GLY A 28 -30.41 -7.74 -7.33
CA GLY A 28 -31.63 -8.00 -8.10
C GLY A 28 -32.15 -9.42 -7.88
N LYS A 29 -32.05 -10.28 -8.89
CA LYS A 29 -32.44 -11.70 -8.82
C LYS A 29 -31.25 -12.64 -8.62
N ASP A 30 -30.03 -12.12 -8.76
CA ASP A 30 -28.82 -12.91 -8.70
C ASP A 30 -28.28 -12.94 -7.26
N SER A 31 -27.72 -14.08 -6.89
CA SER A 31 -27.03 -14.28 -5.61
C SER A 31 -25.67 -14.90 -5.87
N TYR A 32 -24.63 -14.29 -5.33
CA TYR A 32 -23.25 -14.71 -5.46
C TYR A 32 -22.69 -15.05 -4.09
N ARG A 33 -22.00 -16.19 -3.98
CA ARG A 33 -21.28 -16.59 -2.78
C ARG A 33 -19.78 -16.63 -3.08
N PHE A 34 -19.00 -16.01 -2.20
CA PHE A 34 -17.55 -15.93 -2.31
C PHE A 34 -16.88 -16.52 -1.08
N GLU A 35 -15.74 -17.19 -1.29
CA GLU A 35 -14.90 -17.73 -0.23
C GLU A 35 -13.44 -17.31 -0.46
N GLU A 36 -12.93 -16.44 0.41
CA GLU A 36 -11.53 -16.04 0.41
C GLU A 36 -10.73 -16.81 1.46
N LYS A 37 -9.52 -17.26 1.11
CA LYS A 37 -8.70 -18.11 2.01
C LYS A 37 -7.39 -17.43 2.38
N ILE A 38 -7.03 -17.54 3.66
CA ILE A 38 -5.70 -17.18 4.16
C ILE A 38 -5.09 -18.42 4.80
N LEU A 39 -3.93 -18.85 4.31
CA LEU A 39 -3.09 -19.86 4.95
C LEU A 39 -2.13 -19.17 5.92
N LEU A 40 -2.18 -19.57 7.19
CA LEU A 40 -1.35 -19.07 8.28
C LEU A 40 -0.50 -20.22 8.81
N PRO A 41 0.84 -20.18 8.75
CA PRO A 41 1.67 -21.30 9.19
C PRO A 41 1.81 -21.37 10.73
N LEU A 42 0.70 -21.38 11.48
CA LEU A 42 0.66 -21.31 12.94
C LEU A 42 -0.43 -22.21 13.53
N ASP A 43 -0.17 -22.72 14.74
CA ASP A 43 -1.18 -23.39 15.55
C ASP A 43 -2.16 -22.36 16.12
N LEU A 44 -3.44 -22.61 15.86
CA LEU A 44 -4.57 -21.73 16.16
C LEU A 44 -5.68 -22.49 16.89
N SER A 45 -5.32 -23.58 17.57
CA SER A 45 -6.23 -24.38 18.40
C SER A 45 -6.95 -23.59 19.51
N PHE A 46 -6.54 -22.36 19.81
CA PHE A 46 -7.09 -21.48 20.84
C PHE A 46 -7.98 -20.34 20.29
N VAL A 47 -8.30 -20.31 18.99
CA VAL A 47 -9.08 -19.21 18.37
C VAL A 47 -10.43 -18.97 19.06
N ASP A 48 -11.13 -20.03 19.47
CA ASP A 48 -12.48 -19.89 20.05
C ASP A 48 -12.47 -19.28 21.47
N SER A 49 -11.35 -19.39 22.19
CA SER A 49 -11.21 -18.83 23.54
C SER A 49 -10.54 -17.44 23.57
N ASP A 50 -9.92 -17.01 22.48
CA ASP A 50 -9.21 -15.74 22.38
C ASP A 50 -10.06 -14.65 21.70
N LYS A 51 -10.67 -13.79 22.52
CA LYS A 51 -11.52 -12.67 22.07
C LYS A 51 -10.77 -11.63 21.23
N ILE A 52 -9.48 -11.41 21.50
CA ILE A 52 -8.68 -10.43 20.75
C ILE A 52 -8.43 -10.97 19.34
N LEU A 53 -8.04 -12.24 19.25
CA LEU A 53 -7.86 -12.93 17.97
C LEU A 53 -9.16 -12.94 17.16
N GLN A 54 -10.31 -13.20 17.77
CA GLN A 54 -11.61 -13.10 17.10
C GLN A 54 -11.87 -11.71 16.53
N THR A 55 -11.61 -10.66 17.32
CA THR A 55 -11.78 -9.26 16.88
C THR A 55 -10.83 -8.92 15.71
N ILE A 56 -9.60 -9.41 15.74
CA ILE A 56 -8.66 -9.26 14.61
C ILE A 56 -9.18 -10.01 13.37
N LEU A 57 -9.66 -11.25 13.52
CA LEU A 57 -10.21 -12.04 12.41
C LEU A 57 -11.47 -11.40 11.82
N GLN A 58 -12.36 -10.84 12.63
CA GLN A 58 -13.51 -10.04 12.17
C GLN A 58 -13.02 -8.81 11.38
N SER A 59 -12.00 -8.11 11.87
CA SER A 59 -11.40 -6.98 11.16
C SER A 59 -10.81 -7.40 9.81
N VAL A 60 -10.14 -8.56 9.74
CA VAL A 60 -9.65 -9.15 8.48
C VAL A 60 -10.81 -9.53 7.56
N HIS A 61 -11.90 -10.10 8.08
CA HIS A 61 -13.11 -10.41 7.32
C HIS A 61 -13.69 -9.17 6.65
N VAL A 62 -13.80 -8.06 7.38
CA VAL A 62 -14.27 -6.78 6.82
C VAL A 62 -13.27 -6.20 5.81
N ALA A 63 -11.97 -6.24 6.10
CA ALA A 63 -10.92 -5.75 5.20
C ALA A 63 -10.92 -6.49 3.84
N LEU A 64 -11.04 -7.82 3.86
CA LEU A 64 -11.04 -8.64 2.66
C LEU A 64 -12.34 -8.52 1.87
N GLY A 65 -13.47 -8.35 2.55
CA GLY A 65 -14.81 -8.21 1.95
C GLY A 65 -14.93 -7.08 0.93
N ILE A 66 -14.08 -6.07 1.02
CA ILE A 66 -14.07 -4.91 0.11
C ILE A 66 -13.89 -5.34 -1.36
N ASN A 67 -13.19 -6.45 -1.61
CA ASN A 67 -12.98 -6.99 -2.96
C ASN A 67 -14.28 -7.46 -3.62
N TYR A 68 -15.23 -7.93 -2.81
CA TYR A 68 -16.51 -8.50 -3.25
C TYR A 68 -17.64 -7.47 -3.18
N TRP A 69 -17.68 -6.64 -2.13
CA TRP A 69 -18.65 -5.55 -2.00
C TRP A 69 -18.62 -4.62 -3.22
N LYS A 70 -17.42 -4.23 -3.66
CA LYS A 70 -17.24 -3.27 -4.76
C LYS A 70 -17.89 -3.71 -6.07
N LEU A 71 -18.12 -5.00 -6.28
CA LEU A 71 -18.65 -5.54 -7.54
C LEU A 71 -20.00 -4.90 -7.90
N PHE A 72 -20.79 -4.56 -6.88
CA PHE A 72 -22.13 -4.00 -7.05
C PHE A 72 -22.42 -2.79 -6.15
N CYS A 73 -21.52 -2.47 -5.20
CA CYS A 73 -21.67 -1.35 -4.25
C CYS A 73 -23.05 -1.28 -3.56
N PRO A 74 -23.56 -2.38 -2.98
CA PRO A 74 -24.86 -2.36 -2.31
C PRO A 74 -24.83 -1.43 -1.10
N HIS A 75 -25.88 -0.61 -0.96
CA HIS A 75 -26.09 0.25 0.20
C HIS A 75 -26.38 -0.54 1.48
N LYS A 76 -27.05 -1.69 1.36
CA LYS A 76 -27.36 -2.55 2.50
C LYS A 76 -26.18 -3.46 2.80
N LEU A 77 -25.63 -3.32 3.99
CA LEU A 77 -24.61 -4.19 4.57
C LEU A 77 -25.23 -4.96 5.74
N SER A 78 -24.86 -6.22 5.92
CA SER A 78 -25.30 -7.04 7.05
C SER A 78 -24.23 -8.01 7.51
N PHE A 79 -24.25 -8.37 8.78
CA PHE A 79 -23.40 -9.40 9.37
C PHE A 79 -24.26 -10.53 9.95
N ILE A 80 -23.85 -11.78 9.74
CA ILE A 80 -24.60 -12.94 10.27
C ILE A 80 -23.97 -13.48 11.56
N SER A 81 -22.66 -13.64 11.61
CA SER A 81 -22.00 -14.32 12.73
C SER A 81 -21.47 -13.41 13.86
N TYR A 82 -21.45 -12.08 13.67
CA TYR A 82 -21.03 -11.11 14.67
C TYR A 82 -21.64 -9.74 14.37
N ALA A 83 -21.47 -8.77 15.28
CA ALA A 83 -21.87 -7.39 15.08
C ALA A 83 -20.67 -6.47 15.32
N LEU A 84 -20.66 -5.33 14.63
CA LEU A 84 -19.67 -4.28 14.86
C LEU A 84 -20.12 -3.36 16.00
N SER A 85 -19.16 -2.83 16.74
CA SER A 85 -19.40 -1.63 17.56
C SER A 85 -19.60 -0.40 16.69
N LYS A 86 -20.15 0.67 17.26
CA LYS A 86 -20.26 1.96 16.56
C LYS A 86 -18.90 2.48 16.07
N ARG A 87 -17.84 2.36 16.89
CA ARG A 87 -16.48 2.82 16.53
C ARG A 87 -15.90 2.02 15.37
N GLN A 88 -16.10 0.71 15.37
CA GLN A 88 -15.69 -0.16 14.26
C GLN A 88 -16.43 0.21 12.97
N ALA A 89 -17.76 0.39 13.04
CA ALA A 89 -18.55 0.80 11.88
C ALA A 89 -18.12 2.18 11.35
N ASP A 90 -17.91 3.17 12.22
CA ASP A 90 -17.42 4.50 11.84
C ASP A 90 -16.05 4.42 11.14
N PHE A 91 -15.12 3.61 11.65
CA PHE A 91 -13.83 3.35 11.00
C PHE A 91 -14.02 2.74 9.60
N TRP A 92 -14.84 1.69 9.46
CA TRP A 92 -15.04 1.01 8.18
C TRP A 92 -15.80 1.86 7.16
N ASN A 93 -16.72 2.73 7.60
CA ASN A 93 -17.35 3.75 6.76
C ASN A 93 -16.29 4.65 6.11
N ILE A 94 -15.32 5.15 6.88
CA ILE A 94 -14.23 5.98 6.36
C ILE A 94 -13.35 5.18 5.40
N VAL A 95 -12.95 3.97 5.77
CA VAL A 95 -12.06 3.12 4.96
C VAL A 95 -12.66 2.78 3.60
N TYR A 96 -13.92 2.37 3.55
CA TYR A 96 -14.59 2.03 2.29
C TYR A 96 -14.93 3.29 1.47
N THR A 97 -15.18 4.42 2.11
CA THR A 97 -15.45 5.69 1.40
C THR A 97 -14.18 6.27 0.78
N LYS A 98 -13.10 6.42 1.56
CA LYS A 98 -11.86 7.07 1.09
C LYS A 98 -10.94 6.10 0.36
N GLY A 99 -10.82 4.85 0.84
CA GLY A 99 -9.95 3.84 0.25
C GLY A 99 -10.37 3.39 -1.15
N LEU A 100 -11.64 3.53 -1.51
CA LEU A 100 -12.17 3.23 -2.84
C LEU A 100 -12.34 4.48 -3.73
N GLY A 101 -11.78 5.63 -3.35
CA GLY A 101 -11.95 6.89 -4.08
C GLY A 101 -11.62 6.80 -5.58
N GLU A 102 -10.48 6.17 -5.94
CA GLU A 102 -10.14 5.96 -7.35
C GLU A 102 -11.16 5.05 -8.05
N PHE A 103 -11.60 4.00 -7.35
CA PHE A 103 -12.59 3.06 -7.88
C PHE A 103 -13.91 3.78 -8.18
N TYR A 104 -14.39 4.64 -7.28
CA TYR A 104 -15.60 5.42 -7.51
C TYR A 104 -15.45 6.40 -8.67
N TYR A 105 -14.33 7.12 -8.73
CA TYR A 105 -14.04 8.03 -9.83
C TYR A 105 -14.03 7.31 -11.18
N LYS A 106 -13.29 6.20 -11.29
CA LYS A 106 -13.16 5.45 -12.56
C LYS A 106 -14.47 4.82 -13.03
N ASN A 107 -15.37 4.50 -12.11
CA ASN A 107 -16.68 3.91 -12.41
C ASN A 107 -17.81 4.94 -12.44
N ASN A 108 -17.52 6.25 -12.28
CA ASN A 108 -18.51 7.33 -12.17
C ASN A 108 -19.58 7.06 -11.11
N ILE A 109 -19.19 6.48 -9.97
CA ILE A 109 -20.09 6.16 -8.86
C ILE A 109 -20.23 7.40 -7.98
N ASN A 110 -21.48 7.76 -7.62
CA ASN A 110 -21.72 8.71 -6.55
C ASN A 110 -21.58 8.00 -5.21
N PHE A 111 -20.52 8.33 -4.46
CA PHE A 111 -20.20 7.69 -3.18
C PHE A 111 -20.64 8.50 -1.96
N ILE A 112 -21.27 9.68 -2.15
CA ILE A 112 -21.81 10.48 -1.06
C ILE A 112 -22.91 9.67 -0.37
N ASP A 113 -22.76 9.44 0.93
CA ASP A 113 -23.66 8.63 1.77
C ASP A 113 -23.93 7.22 1.20
N LEU A 114 -22.94 6.64 0.51
CA LEU A 114 -23.06 5.30 -0.08
C LEU A 114 -22.83 4.18 0.95
N VAL A 115 -21.87 4.38 1.85
CA VAL A 115 -21.39 3.32 2.75
C VAL A 115 -21.90 3.55 4.17
N HIS A 116 -22.69 2.61 4.66
CA HIS A 116 -23.21 2.60 6.04
C HIS A 116 -23.11 1.20 6.64
N PHE A 117 -22.02 0.94 7.38
CA PHE A 117 -21.87 -0.28 8.16
C PHE A 117 -22.88 -0.30 9.32
N PRO A 118 -23.70 -1.37 9.45
CA PRO A 118 -24.55 -1.52 10.62
C PRO A 118 -23.69 -1.79 11.86
N TYR A 119 -24.20 -1.40 13.01
CA TYR A 119 -23.57 -1.64 14.30
C TYR A 119 -24.61 -1.95 15.37
N ASP A 120 -24.14 -2.51 16.47
CA ASP A 120 -24.95 -2.77 17.67
C ASP A 120 -24.38 -1.97 18.85
N GLU A 121 -25.22 -1.15 19.49
CA GLU A 121 -24.86 -0.33 20.66
C GLU A 121 -24.47 -1.18 21.89
N LEU A 122 -24.83 -2.46 21.91
CA LEU A 122 -24.46 -3.40 22.97
C LEU A 122 -23.03 -3.96 22.80
N VAL A 123 -22.44 -3.84 21.61
CA VAL A 123 -21.06 -4.29 21.36
C VAL A 123 -20.09 -3.24 21.86
N GLN A 124 -19.28 -3.62 22.85
CA GLN A 124 -18.27 -2.75 23.44
C GLN A 124 -16.87 -3.11 22.93
N ASP A 125 -16.12 -2.09 22.52
CA ASP A 125 -14.70 -2.23 22.26
C ASP A 125 -13.93 -2.22 23.57
N ILE A 126 -13.21 -3.30 23.83
CA ILE A 126 -12.35 -3.41 25.02
C ILE A 126 -10.96 -3.81 24.54
N ALA A 127 -10.08 -2.83 24.45
CA ALA A 127 -8.66 -3.09 24.26
C ALA A 127 -8.09 -3.79 25.49
N HIS A 128 -7.30 -4.83 25.25
CA HIS A 128 -6.69 -5.60 26.32
C HIS A 128 -5.16 -5.49 26.25
N PRO A 129 -4.49 -5.19 27.37
CA PRO A 129 -3.05 -5.34 27.45
C PRO A 129 -2.66 -6.79 27.19
N ILE A 130 -1.56 -7.00 26.48
CA ILE A 130 -1.10 -8.33 26.09
C ILE A 130 0.42 -8.42 26.19
N ASP A 131 0.89 -9.63 26.50
CA ASP A 131 2.33 -9.93 26.51
C ASP A 131 2.90 -9.91 25.07
N ARG A 132 3.89 -9.05 24.83
CA ARG A 132 4.56 -8.87 23.55
C ARG A 132 6.07 -9.01 23.69
N ASN A 133 6.72 -9.37 22.59
CA ASN A 133 8.16 -9.24 22.44
C ASN A 133 8.51 -7.88 21.81
N SER A 134 9.67 -7.32 22.14
CA SER A 134 10.14 -6.04 21.60
C SER A 134 10.59 -6.10 20.13
N ARG A 135 10.23 -7.14 19.37
CA ARG A 135 10.63 -7.32 17.97
C ARG A 135 9.65 -6.64 17.03
N SER A 136 10.15 -6.31 15.83
CA SER A 136 9.36 -5.69 14.77
C SER A 136 9.01 -6.68 13.65
N LEU A 137 7.86 -6.47 13.03
CA LEU A 137 7.40 -7.14 11.82
C LEU A 137 7.37 -6.10 10.69
N VAL A 138 8.24 -6.24 9.69
CA VAL A 138 8.43 -5.24 8.63
C VAL A 138 7.85 -5.73 7.31
N GLY A 139 6.91 -4.99 6.72
CA GLY A 139 6.34 -5.33 5.41
C GLY A 139 7.38 -5.25 4.29
N ILE A 140 7.59 -6.36 3.56
CA ILE A 140 8.55 -6.44 2.44
C ILE A 140 7.81 -6.54 1.11
N GLY A 141 7.89 -5.48 0.30
CA GLY A 141 7.23 -5.40 -1.02
C GLY A 141 8.14 -5.69 -2.21
N GLY A 142 9.44 -5.88 -2.00
CA GLY A 142 10.41 -6.09 -3.08
C GLY A 142 10.82 -4.83 -3.86
N GLY A 143 10.25 -3.68 -3.49
CA GLY A 143 10.62 -2.35 -4.00
C GLY A 143 11.71 -1.67 -3.18
N LYS A 144 12.05 -0.44 -3.59
CA LYS A 144 13.12 0.37 -2.96
C LYS A 144 12.82 0.70 -1.49
N ASP A 145 11.55 0.94 -1.17
CA ASP A 145 11.14 1.49 0.13
C ASP A 145 11.35 0.49 1.26
N SER A 146 10.87 -0.75 1.08
CA SER A 146 11.11 -1.82 2.05
C SER A 146 12.59 -2.12 2.23
N VAL A 147 13.41 -1.98 1.17
CA VAL A 147 14.87 -2.13 1.29
C VAL A 147 15.43 -1.03 2.18
N VAL A 148 15.10 0.24 1.95
CA VAL A 148 15.60 1.36 2.74
C VAL A 148 15.20 1.22 4.21
N SER A 149 13.92 0.93 4.50
CA SER A 149 13.46 0.69 5.87
C SER A 149 14.25 -0.42 6.56
N SER A 150 14.37 -1.59 5.92
CA SER A 150 15.11 -2.71 6.48
C SER A 150 16.58 -2.36 6.72
N ARG A 151 17.21 -1.58 5.83
CA ARG A 151 18.62 -1.18 5.98
C ARG A 151 18.81 -0.14 7.07
N ILE A 152 17.88 0.78 7.28
CA ILE A 152 17.87 1.68 8.45
C ILE A 152 17.79 0.87 9.74
N LEU A 153 16.86 -0.08 9.84
CA LEU A 153 16.71 -0.94 11.03
C LEU A 153 17.95 -1.80 11.29
N GLN A 154 18.55 -2.40 10.26
CA GLN A 154 19.79 -3.17 10.40
C GLN A 154 20.97 -2.31 10.88
N LYS A 155 21.15 -1.10 10.33
CA LYS A 155 22.24 -0.18 10.72
C LYS A 155 22.08 0.34 12.15
N THR A 156 20.87 0.33 12.68
CA THR A 156 20.51 0.86 14.01
C THR A 156 20.33 -0.24 15.06
N GLY A 157 20.54 -1.51 14.68
CA GLY A 157 20.49 -2.67 15.58
C GLY A 157 19.09 -3.12 15.97
N VAL A 158 18.03 -2.56 15.37
CA VAL A 158 16.65 -2.96 15.65
C VAL A 158 16.38 -4.35 15.07
N GLN A 159 15.88 -5.26 15.91
CA GLN A 159 15.56 -6.63 15.52
C GLN A 159 14.20 -6.70 14.81
N PHE A 160 14.17 -7.34 13.64
CA PHE A 160 12.93 -7.51 12.88
C PHE A 160 12.90 -8.77 12.03
N ASP A 161 11.69 -9.22 11.73
CA ASP A 161 11.41 -10.23 10.70
C ASP A 161 10.64 -9.58 9.54
N GLY A 162 10.76 -10.16 8.35
CA GLY A 162 10.06 -9.69 7.14
C GLY A 162 8.66 -10.28 7.06
N PHE A 163 7.67 -9.45 6.73
CA PHE A 163 6.29 -9.86 6.48
C PHE A 163 5.96 -9.81 5.00
N VAL A 164 5.39 -10.91 4.49
CA VAL A 164 5.03 -11.08 3.08
C VAL A 164 3.61 -11.62 2.96
N VAL A 165 2.87 -11.05 2.01
CA VAL A 165 1.56 -11.56 1.59
C VAL A 165 1.66 -12.04 0.15
N GLU A 166 1.65 -13.36 -0.06
CA GLU A 166 1.55 -13.95 -1.39
C GLU A 166 0.08 -14.01 -1.78
N THR A 167 -0.32 -13.38 -2.89
CA THR A 167 -1.72 -13.44 -3.37
C THR A 167 -1.78 -14.26 -4.66
N GLN A 168 -2.43 -15.42 -4.61
CA GLN A 168 -2.56 -16.42 -5.69
C GLN A 168 -1.26 -17.03 -6.22
N LYS A 169 -0.11 -16.38 -6.02
CA LYS A 169 1.19 -16.81 -6.52
C LYS A 169 2.33 -16.29 -5.65
N LYS A 170 3.49 -16.94 -5.79
CA LYS A 170 4.74 -16.47 -5.17
C LYS A 170 5.31 -15.25 -5.86
N TYR A 171 5.87 -14.33 -5.09
CA TYR A 171 6.53 -13.12 -5.61
C TYR A 171 8.05 -13.24 -5.50
N SER A 172 8.69 -13.81 -6.53
CA SER A 172 10.14 -14.11 -6.52
C SER A 172 11.03 -12.91 -6.20
N ILE A 173 10.64 -11.69 -6.59
CA ILE A 173 11.36 -10.45 -6.28
C ILE A 173 11.40 -10.20 -4.76
N VAL A 174 10.30 -10.47 -4.05
CA VAL A 174 10.19 -10.27 -2.61
C VAL A 174 11.12 -11.22 -1.86
N HIS A 175 11.11 -12.51 -2.18
CA HIS A 175 12.00 -13.49 -1.52
C HIS A 175 13.49 -13.24 -1.81
N LYS A 176 13.84 -12.78 -3.03
CA LYS A 176 15.23 -12.37 -3.33
C LYS A 176 15.68 -11.22 -2.43
N VAL A 177 14.80 -10.25 -2.17
CA VAL A 177 15.09 -9.14 -1.24
C VAL A 177 15.24 -9.65 0.19
N ILE A 178 14.37 -10.54 0.65
CA ILE A 178 14.47 -11.17 1.99
C ILE A 178 15.79 -11.93 2.14
N GLN A 179 16.16 -12.75 1.15
CA GLN A 179 17.42 -13.50 1.16
C GLN A 179 18.63 -12.55 1.22
N ALA A 180 18.62 -11.48 0.41
CA ALA A 180 19.69 -10.47 0.39
C ALA A 180 19.76 -9.61 1.67
N LEU A 181 18.65 -9.52 2.42
CA LEU A 181 18.59 -8.92 3.75
C LEU A 181 19.02 -9.90 4.85
N SER A 182 18.98 -11.21 4.59
CA SER A 182 19.30 -12.26 5.56
C SER A 182 18.44 -12.19 6.82
N ILE A 183 17.13 -11.99 6.63
CA ILE A 183 16.12 -11.91 7.70
C ILE A 183 15.18 -13.11 7.65
N LYS A 184 14.54 -13.43 8.79
CA LYS A 184 13.50 -14.45 8.83
C LYS A 184 12.24 -13.92 8.12
N GLU A 185 11.56 -14.81 7.41
CA GLU A 185 10.31 -14.52 6.70
C GLU A 185 9.09 -15.02 7.50
N GLN A 186 8.08 -14.16 7.61
CA GLN A 186 6.72 -14.46 8.03
C GLN A 186 5.81 -14.26 6.82
N CYS A 187 5.49 -15.36 6.14
CA CYS A 187 4.72 -15.34 4.91
C CYS A 187 3.32 -15.90 5.15
N ILE A 188 2.31 -15.22 4.59
CA ILE A 188 0.95 -15.72 4.51
C ILE A 188 0.55 -15.89 3.04
N GLN A 189 -0.26 -16.91 2.75
CA GLN A 189 -0.80 -17.13 1.41
C GLN A 189 -2.26 -16.74 1.39
N ARG A 190 -2.60 -15.85 0.47
CA ARG A 190 -3.94 -15.33 0.23
C ARG A 190 -4.46 -15.85 -1.10
N THR A 191 -5.62 -16.49 -1.06
CA THR A 191 -6.31 -17.02 -2.24
C THR A 191 -7.65 -16.32 -2.37
N ILE A 192 -7.76 -15.46 -3.38
CA ILE A 192 -9.00 -14.77 -3.74
C ILE A 192 -9.93 -15.75 -4.46
N ASP A 193 -11.24 -15.66 -4.22
CA ASP A 193 -12.21 -16.49 -4.93
C ASP A 193 -12.13 -16.26 -6.45
N THR A 194 -12.02 -17.35 -7.23
CA THR A 194 -11.86 -17.25 -8.68
C THR A 194 -13.11 -16.73 -9.39
N GLN A 195 -14.29 -16.85 -8.77
CA GLN A 195 -15.54 -16.26 -9.26
C GLN A 195 -15.42 -14.74 -9.44
N LEU A 196 -14.62 -14.08 -8.60
CA LEU A 196 -14.33 -12.64 -8.73
C LEU A 196 -13.76 -12.30 -10.12
N PHE A 197 -12.84 -13.11 -10.63
CA PHE A 197 -12.19 -12.84 -11.92
C PHE A 197 -13.14 -13.07 -13.09
N GLU A 198 -14.07 -14.01 -12.97
CA GLU A 198 -15.10 -14.24 -13.99
C GLU A 198 -16.14 -13.12 -14.01
N LEU A 199 -16.61 -12.68 -12.84
CA LEU A 199 -17.55 -11.55 -12.74
C LEU A 199 -16.94 -10.23 -13.24
N ASN A 200 -15.66 -9.97 -12.97
CA ASN A 200 -14.97 -8.77 -13.46
C ASN A 200 -14.88 -8.67 -15.00
N LYS A 201 -15.18 -9.74 -15.75
CA LYS A 201 -15.27 -9.71 -17.22
C LYS A 201 -16.65 -9.27 -17.72
N GLN A 202 -17.66 -9.25 -16.85
CA GLN A 202 -19.02 -8.86 -17.19
C GLN A 202 -19.17 -7.34 -17.23
N LYS A 203 -20.03 -6.83 -18.12
CA LYS A 203 -20.20 -5.38 -18.34
C LYS A 203 -20.97 -4.67 -17.21
N ASN A 204 -21.81 -5.41 -16.48
CA ASN A 204 -22.69 -4.92 -15.43
C ASN A 204 -22.11 -5.09 -14.02
N VAL A 205 -20.82 -5.42 -13.92
CA VAL A 205 -20.10 -5.60 -12.67
C VAL A 205 -18.99 -4.56 -12.61
N PHE A 206 -18.91 -3.82 -11.50
CA PHE A 206 -17.86 -2.83 -11.33
C PHE A 206 -16.50 -3.50 -11.07
N ASN A 207 -15.45 -2.91 -11.64
CA ASN A 207 -14.08 -3.34 -11.44
C ASN A 207 -13.17 -2.12 -11.25
N GLY A 208 -12.04 -2.29 -10.59
CA GLY A 208 -11.08 -1.23 -10.36
C GLY A 208 -10.24 -1.41 -9.10
N HIS A 209 -9.63 -0.31 -8.68
CA HIS A 209 -8.70 -0.24 -7.56
C HIS A 209 -9.28 -0.82 -6.27
N VAL A 210 -8.41 -1.43 -5.46
CA VAL A 210 -8.70 -1.84 -4.08
C VAL A 210 -7.52 -1.35 -3.23
N PRO A 211 -7.78 -0.75 -2.05
CA PRO A 211 -6.73 -0.31 -1.12
C PRO A 211 -6.01 -1.52 -0.49
N VAL A 212 -5.14 -2.16 -1.27
CA VAL A 212 -4.49 -3.42 -0.87
C VAL A 212 -3.56 -3.26 0.33
N SER A 213 -2.97 -2.07 0.53
CA SER A 213 -2.15 -1.80 1.72
C SER A 213 -2.96 -1.81 3.02
N MET A 214 -4.25 -1.49 2.98
CA MET A 214 -5.14 -1.64 4.13
C MET A 214 -5.32 -3.13 4.47
N ILE A 215 -5.55 -3.98 3.47
CA ILE A 215 -5.61 -5.43 3.65
C ILE A 215 -4.31 -5.96 4.27
N TYR A 216 -3.15 -5.52 3.75
CA TYR A 216 -1.86 -5.91 4.30
C TYR A 216 -1.64 -5.41 5.73
N ALA A 217 -2.21 -4.26 6.11
CA ALA A 217 -2.12 -3.75 7.47
C ALA A 217 -2.88 -4.67 8.47
N PHE A 218 -4.10 -5.09 8.14
CA PHE A 218 -4.88 -6.02 8.98
C PHE A 218 -4.32 -7.44 9.00
N LEU A 219 -3.80 -7.92 7.87
CA LEU A 219 -3.10 -9.22 7.84
C LEU A 219 -1.77 -9.16 8.61
N GLY A 220 -1.06 -8.03 8.53
CA GLY A 220 0.14 -7.77 9.35
C GLY A 220 -0.18 -7.72 10.84
N LEU A 221 -1.32 -7.14 11.22
CA LEU A 221 -1.83 -7.16 12.59
C LEU A 221 -2.11 -8.57 13.08
N LEU A 222 -2.74 -9.40 12.26
CA LEU A 222 -2.97 -10.81 12.58
C LEU A 222 -1.65 -11.57 12.80
N VAL A 223 -0.71 -11.46 11.88
CA VAL A 223 0.61 -12.12 12.01
C VAL A 223 1.39 -11.58 13.20
N ALA A 224 1.33 -10.26 13.42
CA ALA A 224 1.94 -9.62 14.57
C ALA A 224 1.40 -10.24 15.84
N TYR A 225 0.09 -10.20 16.04
CA TYR A 225 -0.61 -10.74 17.21
C TYR A 225 -0.16 -12.16 17.52
N LEU A 226 -0.28 -13.06 16.55
CA LEU A 226 0.02 -14.49 16.71
C LEU A 226 1.48 -14.80 17.04
N ASN A 227 2.42 -13.97 16.58
CA ASN A 227 3.86 -14.17 16.82
C ASN A 227 4.43 -13.22 17.89
N LYS A 228 3.56 -12.56 18.66
CA LYS A 228 3.94 -11.65 19.74
C LYS A 228 4.75 -10.39 19.35
N TYR A 229 4.79 -9.97 18.08
CA TYR A 229 5.50 -8.74 17.67
C TYR A 229 4.89 -7.46 18.23
N THR A 230 5.68 -6.56 18.83
CA THR A 230 5.17 -5.24 19.30
C THR A 230 4.92 -4.27 18.14
N TYR A 231 5.81 -4.25 17.14
CA TYR A 231 5.79 -3.24 16.07
C TYR A 231 5.42 -3.85 14.72
N ILE A 232 4.49 -3.23 14.00
CA ILE A 232 4.16 -3.48 12.60
C ILE A 232 4.66 -2.27 11.81
N ILE A 233 5.70 -2.49 11.01
CA ILE A 233 6.39 -1.41 10.30
C ILE A 233 6.13 -1.53 8.81
N VAL A 234 5.57 -0.47 8.22
CA VAL A 234 5.47 -0.29 6.76
C VAL A 234 6.43 0.78 6.28
N SER A 235 6.57 0.92 4.96
CA SER A 235 7.57 1.79 4.32
C SER A 235 6.93 2.85 3.42
N ASN A 236 5.81 3.43 3.85
CA ASN A 236 5.11 4.46 3.10
C ASN A 236 5.81 5.82 3.29
N GLU A 237 6.12 6.47 2.17
CA GLU A 237 6.70 7.80 2.06
C GLU A 237 5.72 8.91 2.46
N ARG A 238 6.24 10.13 2.65
CA ARG A 238 5.42 11.34 2.80
C ARG A 238 4.46 11.57 1.63
N SER A 239 4.91 11.35 0.41
CA SER A 239 4.19 11.64 -0.84
C SER A 239 2.95 10.76 -1.07
N ALA A 240 2.73 9.76 -0.22
CA ALA A 240 1.49 8.99 -0.16
C ALA A 240 0.29 9.83 0.36
N ASP A 241 0.55 10.97 1.01
CA ASP A 241 -0.50 11.90 1.45
C ASP A 241 -1.04 12.75 0.29
N GLU A 242 -0.29 12.87 -0.80
CA GLU A 242 -0.64 13.69 -1.95
C GLU A 242 -1.77 13.07 -2.77
N GLY A 243 -2.87 13.82 -2.91
CA GLY A 243 -4.02 13.45 -3.73
C GLY A 243 -3.72 13.42 -5.23
N ASN A 244 -4.68 12.89 -5.99
CA ASN A 244 -4.61 12.79 -7.44
C ASN A 244 -5.55 13.79 -8.10
N LYS A 245 -6.83 13.80 -7.73
CA LYS A 245 -7.88 14.55 -8.45
C LYS A 245 -9.10 14.83 -7.56
N GLU A 246 -9.74 15.98 -7.75
CA GLU A 246 -11.05 16.28 -7.14
C GLU A 246 -12.20 15.51 -7.80
N TYR A 247 -13.07 14.90 -7.00
CA TYR A 247 -14.31 14.26 -7.44
C TYR A 247 -15.36 14.36 -6.34
N LEU A 248 -16.56 14.84 -6.68
CA LEU A 248 -17.66 15.07 -5.71
C LEU A 248 -17.20 15.87 -4.47
N HIS A 249 -16.47 16.97 -4.71
CA HIS A 249 -15.91 17.86 -3.68
C HIS A 249 -14.95 17.20 -2.69
N THR A 250 -14.40 16.05 -3.05
CA THR A 250 -13.41 15.32 -2.25
C THR A 250 -12.17 15.06 -3.09
N THR A 251 -11.00 15.28 -2.49
CA THR A 251 -9.72 14.89 -3.09
C THR A 251 -9.58 13.37 -3.09
N ILE A 252 -9.54 12.76 -4.27
CA ILE A 252 -9.28 11.33 -4.46
C ILE A 252 -7.79 11.06 -4.38
N ASN A 253 -7.39 10.09 -3.56
CA ASN A 253 -6.00 9.65 -3.40
C ASN A 253 -5.90 8.13 -3.66
N HIS A 254 -5.16 7.74 -4.72
CA HIS A 254 -4.83 6.34 -5.07
C HIS A 254 -4.15 5.60 -3.93
N GLN A 255 -3.35 6.32 -3.16
CA GLN A 255 -2.54 5.82 -2.06
C GLN A 255 -3.17 6.12 -0.70
N TRP A 256 -4.50 6.37 -0.62
CA TRP A 256 -5.11 6.79 0.65
C TRP A 256 -4.83 5.81 1.80
N SER A 257 -4.86 4.50 1.55
CA SER A 257 -4.51 3.47 2.55
C SER A 257 -3.01 3.37 2.88
N LYS A 258 -2.20 4.29 2.38
CA LYS A 258 -0.79 4.52 2.75
C LYS A 258 -0.59 5.92 3.34
N SER A 259 -1.63 6.74 3.43
CA SER A 259 -1.55 8.10 3.95
C SER A 259 -1.36 8.12 5.46
N SER A 260 -0.88 9.25 5.98
CA SER A 260 -0.81 9.53 7.41
C SER A 260 -2.20 9.62 8.06
N GLU A 261 -3.24 9.96 7.28
CA GLU A 261 -4.63 9.89 7.73
C GLU A 261 -5.04 8.46 8.07
N PHE A 262 -4.87 7.52 7.12
CA PHE A 262 -5.18 6.11 7.35
C PHE A 262 -4.31 5.52 8.47
N GLU A 263 -3.03 5.88 8.51
CA GLU A 263 -2.10 5.44 9.55
C GLU A 263 -2.59 5.81 10.96
N LYS A 264 -3.04 7.06 11.16
CA LYS A 264 -3.62 7.51 12.44
C LYS A 264 -4.93 6.80 12.78
N LEU A 265 -5.84 6.67 11.81
CA LEU A 265 -7.11 5.96 12.00
C LEU A 265 -6.86 4.50 12.43
N LEU A 266 -5.89 3.83 11.82
CA LEU A 266 -5.54 2.46 12.18
C LEU A 266 -4.85 2.38 13.54
N GLN A 267 -4.00 3.34 13.90
CA GLN A 267 -3.40 3.42 15.23
C GLN A 267 -4.47 3.55 16.32
N GLU A 268 -5.45 4.43 16.12
CA GLU A 268 -6.59 4.60 17.03
C GLU A 268 -7.46 3.34 17.09
N TYR A 269 -7.70 2.69 15.96
CA TYR A 269 -8.41 1.41 15.89
C TYR A 269 -7.69 0.35 16.73
N ILE A 270 -6.39 0.15 16.52
CA ILE A 270 -5.60 -0.83 17.27
C ILE A 270 -5.59 -0.51 18.76
N LEU A 271 -5.30 0.75 19.13
CA LEU A 271 -5.20 1.20 20.52
C LEU A 271 -6.48 0.95 21.31
N HIS A 272 -7.64 1.19 20.70
CA HIS A 272 -8.92 1.19 21.41
C HIS A 272 -9.73 -0.09 21.25
N ILE A 273 -9.49 -0.86 20.19
CA ILE A 273 -10.30 -2.07 19.87
C ILE A 273 -9.49 -3.34 20.10
N ILE A 274 -8.16 -3.29 19.89
CA ILE A 274 -7.32 -4.49 19.91
C ILE A 274 -6.46 -4.50 21.18
N SER A 275 -5.47 -3.61 21.24
CA SER A 275 -4.52 -3.56 22.35
C SER A 275 -3.69 -2.27 22.32
N PRO A 276 -3.36 -1.68 23.50
CA PRO A 276 -2.37 -0.62 23.60
C PRO A 276 -0.92 -1.06 23.35
N ASP A 277 -0.66 -2.38 23.26
CA ASP A 277 0.70 -2.93 23.18
C ASP A 277 1.12 -3.30 21.73
N ILE A 278 0.31 -2.98 20.72
CA ILE A 278 0.64 -3.18 19.31
C ILE A 278 0.68 -1.84 18.58
N TYR A 279 1.75 -1.59 17.85
CA TYR A 279 1.99 -0.31 17.17
C TYR A 279 2.12 -0.52 15.67
N TYR A 280 1.27 0.12 14.88
CA TYR A 280 1.39 0.18 13.42
C TYR A 280 1.91 1.54 13.00
N PHE A 281 2.96 1.62 12.21
CA PHE A 281 3.45 2.90 11.67
C PHE A 281 4.27 2.76 10.41
N SER A 282 4.41 3.87 9.68
CA SER A 282 5.32 3.96 8.54
C SER A 282 6.67 4.55 8.93
N LEU A 283 7.74 3.77 8.78
CA LEU A 283 9.09 4.23 9.10
C LEU A 283 9.57 5.35 8.16
N LEU A 284 9.15 5.35 6.88
CA LEU A 284 9.62 6.32 5.89
C LEU A 284 8.76 7.58 5.78
N ARG A 285 7.76 7.75 6.63
CA ARG A 285 6.88 8.94 6.64
C ARG A 285 7.65 10.27 6.65
N PRO A 286 8.80 10.42 7.33
CA PRO A 286 9.56 11.68 7.31
C PRO A 286 10.11 12.07 5.93
N TYR A 287 10.33 11.09 5.06
CA TYR A 287 11.06 11.26 3.80
C TYR A 287 10.14 11.40 2.58
N SER A 288 10.59 12.19 1.61
CA SER A 288 10.11 12.18 0.23
C SER A 288 10.59 10.92 -0.50
N GLU A 289 9.94 10.56 -1.61
CA GLU A 289 10.42 9.50 -2.52
C GLU A 289 11.83 9.77 -3.03
N LEU A 290 12.18 11.04 -3.30
CA LEU A 290 13.51 11.40 -3.76
C LEU A 290 14.58 11.22 -2.68
N GLN A 291 14.27 11.53 -1.41
CA GLN A 291 15.14 11.19 -0.28
C GLN A 291 15.32 9.68 -0.13
N ILE A 292 14.23 8.91 -0.25
CA ILE A 292 14.30 7.45 -0.18
C ILE A 292 15.16 6.90 -1.32
N ALA A 293 15.04 7.44 -2.53
CA ALA A 293 15.90 7.07 -3.66
C ALA A 293 17.38 7.37 -3.38
N LYS A 294 17.71 8.53 -2.80
CA LYS A 294 19.07 8.88 -2.36
C LYS A 294 19.68 7.85 -1.42
N LEU A 295 18.88 7.33 -0.47
CA LEU A 295 19.30 6.28 0.45
C LEU A 295 19.41 4.92 -0.26
N PHE A 296 18.46 4.61 -1.14
CA PHE A 296 18.40 3.34 -1.84
C PHE A 296 19.60 3.11 -2.76
N VAL A 297 20.03 4.12 -3.52
CA VAL A 297 21.14 3.98 -4.49
C VAL A 297 22.49 3.62 -3.85
N GLN A 298 22.63 3.84 -2.54
CA GLN A 298 23.80 3.42 -1.77
C GLN A 298 23.80 1.91 -1.49
N GLU A 299 22.64 1.26 -1.57
CA GLU A 299 22.45 -0.15 -1.29
C GLU A 299 22.60 -0.99 -2.59
N THR A 300 23.79 -0.88 -3.19
CA THR A 300 24.11 -1.43 -4.53
C THR A 300 23.83 -2.92 -4.69
N LYS A 301 23.91 -3.70 -3.60
CA LYS A 301 23.57 -5.13 -3.59
C LYS A 301 22.13 -5.41 -4.04
N PHE A 302 21.22 -4.45 -3.94
CA PHE A 302 19.81 -4.63 -4.34
C PHE A 302 19.50 -4.22 -5.78
N HIS A 303 20.40 -3.52 -6.46
CA HIS A 303 20.17 -2.93 -7.79
C HIS A 303 19.73 -3.94 -8.86
N HIS A 304 20.12 -5.21 -8.71
CA HIS A 304 19.81 -6.29 -9.64
C HIS A 304 18.67 -7.22 -9.18
N ILE A 305 18.01 -6.93 -8.06
CA ILE A 305 16.91 -7.76 -7.53
C ILE A 305 15.61 -6.99 -7.37
N PHE A 306 15.66 -5.71 -7.02
CA PHE A 306 14.46 -4.94 -6.77
C PHE A 306 13.63 -4.67 -8.03
N SER A 307 12.34 -4.44 -7.84
CA SER A 307 11.51 -3.75 -8.82
C SER A 307 10.30 -3.11 -8.15
N SER A 308 9.98 -1.90 -8.60
CA SER A 308 8.73 -1.23 -8.21
C SER A 308 7.65 -1.32 -9.30
N CYS A 309 7.89 -2.07 -10.39
CA CYS A 309 6.94 -2.18 -11.49
C CYS A 309 5.70 -3.00 -11.09
N ASN A 310 4.54 -2.36 -11.05
CA ASN A 310 3.27 -2.99 -10.67
C ASN A 310 2.85 -4.16 -11.56
N LYS A 311 3.36 -4.26 -12.81
CA LYS A 311 3.12 -5.42 -13.66
C LYS A 311 3.66 -6.74 -13.09
N ASN A 312 4.67 -6.69 -12.22
CA ASN A 312 5.22 -7.90 -11.58
C ASN A 312 4.25 -8.53 -10.58
N PHE A 313 3.36 -7.72 -10.01
CA PHE A 313 2.45 -8.12 -8.93
C PHE A 313 1.03 -8.43 -9.40
N ARG A 314 0.75 -8.31 -10.71
CA ARG A 314 -0.55 -8.69 -11.30
C ARG A 314 -0.83 -10.17 -11.05
N ILE A 315 -2.04 -10.47 -10.61
CA ILE A 315 -2.46 -11.85 -10.29
C ILE A 315 -2.56 -12.72 -11.55
N THR A 316 -3.25 -12.23 -12.58
CA THR A 316 -3.62 -12.99 -13.78
C THR A 316 -2.57 -12.98 -14.89
N ALA A 317 -1.48 -12.24 -14.72
CA ALA A 317 -0.41 -12.14 -15.71
C ALA A 317 0.97 -12.20 -15.02
N SER A 318 1.89 -12.97 -15.59
CA SER A 318 3.30 -12.93 -15.22
C SER A 318 4.06 -11.95 -16.11
N SER A 319 4.89 -11.10 -15.51
CA SER A 319 5.84 -10.28 -16.26
C SER A 319 7.15 -11.07 -16.41
N SER A 320 7.64 -11.22 -17.65
CA SER A 320 8.95 -11.83 -17.91
C SER A 320 10.12 -10.87 -17.65
N ARG A 321 9.84 -9.57 -17.47
CA ARG A 321 10.84 -8.51 -17.25
C ARG A 321 10.62 -7.82 -15.91
N ARG A 322 11.71 -7.44 -15.21
CA ARG A 322 11.63 -6.65 -13.97
C ARG A 322 11.01 -5.28 -14.19
N TRP A 323 11.29 -4.65 -15.33
CA TRP A 323 10.79 -3.33 -15.71
C TRP A 323 10.07 -3.43 -17.04
N CYS A 324 8.84 -2.91 -17.11
CA CYS A 324 8.10 -2.88 -18.38
C CYS A 324 8.51 -1.72 -19.28
N GLY A 325 9.09 -0.66 -18.70
CA GLY A 325 9.58 0.51 -19.44
C GLY A 325 8.49 1.41 -20.02
N GLU A 326 7.22 1.20 -19.66
CA GLU A 326 6.09 1.90 -20.27
C GLU A 326 4.99 2.32 -19.27
N CYS A 327 5.16 2.07 -17.96
CA CYS A 327 4.18 2.50 -16.94
C CYS A 327 4.70 3.70 -16.11
N PRO A 328 3.79 4.47 -15.47
CA PRO A 328 4.18 5.61 -14.63
C PRO A 328 5.16 5.26 -13.51
N LYS A 329 5.00 4.10 -12.87
CA LYS A 329 5.94 3.68 -11.81
C LYS A 329 7.34 3.37 -12.35
N CYS A 330 7.47 2.86 -13.58
CA CYS A 330 8.79 2.69 -14.23
C CYS A 330 9.40 4.06 -14.55
N ALA A 331 8.64 4.95 -15.19
CA ALA A 331 9.07 6.31 -15.55
C ALA A 331 9.56 7.09 -14.32
N PHE A 332 8.76 7.08 -13.25
CA PHE A 332 9.08 7.77 -12.01
C PHE A 332 10.29 7.15 -11.30
N THR A 333 10.35 5.82 -11.15
CA THR A 333 11.50 5.18 -10.49
C THR A 333 12.80 5.38 -11.28
N PHE A 334 12.72 5.47 -12.62
CA PHE A 334 13.88 5.78 -13.45
C PHE A 334 14.48 7.14 -13.12
N ILE A 335 13.66 8.21 -13.10
CA ILE A 335 14.17 9.56 -12.81
C ILE A 335 14.68 9.69 -11.38
N LEU A 336 14.05 9.01 -10.41
CA LEU A 336 14.52 8.99 -9.03
C LEU A 336 15.93 8.39 -8.90
N VAL A 337 16.20 7.29 -9.61
CA VAL A 337 17.52 6.64 -9.58
C VAL A 337 18.53 7.45 -10.39
N ALA A 338 18.14 7.96 -11.56
CA ALA A 338 19.01 8.76 -12.43
C ALA A 338 19.44 10.09 -11.78
N ALA A 339 18.65 10.65 -10.86
CA ALA A 339 19.05 11.84 -10.10
C ALA A 339 20.30 11.65 -9.24
N PHE A 340 20.71 10.41 -8.94
CA PHE A 340 21.85 10.10 -8.07
C PHE A 340 22.86 9.10 -8.66
N CYS A 341 22.61 8.57 -9.84
CA CYS A 341 23.43 7.53 -10.47
C CYS A 341 23.82 7.95 -11.88
N SER A 342 25.04 7.59 -12.30
CA SER A 342 25.48 7.81 -13.68
C SER A 342 24.58 7.11 -14.70
N LYS A 343 24.50 7.66 -15.92
CA LYS A 343 23.80 7.05 -17.08
C LYS A 343 24.09 5.53 -17.20
N ASP A 344 25.35 5.11 -17.13
CA ASP A 344 25.72 3.68 -17.21
C ASP A 344 25.12 2.81 -16.10
N THR A 345 25.06 3.33 -14.87
CA THR A 345 24.49 2.59 -13.74
C THR A 345 22.98 2.46 -13.89
N VAL A 346 22.31 3.54 -14.28
CA VAL A 346 20.87 3.55 -14.56
C VAL A 346 20.55 2.53 -15.67
N LEU A 347 21.28 2.56 -16.78
CA LEU A 347 21.06 1.64 -17.90
C LEU A 347 21.30 0.17 -17.51
N ARG A 348 22.27 -0.13 -16.63
CA ARG A 348 22.44 -1.49 -16.09
C ARG A 348 21.26 -1.96 -15.22
N ILE A 349 20.62 -1.05 -14.48
CA ILE A 349 19.47 -1.37 -13.62
C ILE A 349 18.21 -1.64 -14.44
N PHE A 350 17.91 -0.73 -15.36
CA PHE A 350 16.64 -0.69 -16.10
C PHE A 350 16.70 -1.39 -17.46
N GLY A 351 17.89 -1.57 -18.02
CA GLY A 351 18.15 -2.21 -19.32
C GLY A 351 17.90 -1.33 -20.54
N SER A 352 17.33 -0.13 -20.37
CA SER A 352 17.13 0.84 -21.46
C SER A 352 16.87 2.24 -20.91
N ASN A 353 17.02 3.26 -21.77
CA ASN A 353 16.72 4.65 -21.43
C ASN A 353 15.22 4.93 -21.57
N PHE A 354 14.50 5.10 -20.46
CA PHE A 354 13.07 5.39 -20.49
C PHE A 354 12.76 6.84 -20.91
N LEU A 355 13.72 7.77 -20.80
CA LEU A 355 13.59 9.14 -21.28
C LEU A 355 13.57 9.22 -22.82
N ASN A 356 13.89 8.12 -23.51
CA ASN A 356 13.75 8.00 -24.97
C ASN A 356 12.43 7.36 -25.42
N ASN A 357 11.58 6.93 -24.48
CA ASN A 357 10.34 6.27 -24.84
C ASN A 357 9.22 7.30 -25.06
N GLN A 358 8.88 7.55 -26.33
CA GLN A 358 7.79 8.46 -26.72
C GLN A 358 6.44 8.12 -26.07
N LYS A 359 6.18 6.85 -25.77
CA LYS A 359 4.93 6.43 -25.12
C LYS A 359 4.80 6.97 -23.69
N LEU A 360 5.91 7.38 -23.06
CA LEU A 360 5.93 7.93 -21.71
C LEU A 360 5.79 9.46 -21.67
N PHE A 361 5.61 10.16 -22.79
CA PHE A 361 5.60 11.63 -22.82
C PHE A 361 4.48 12.23 -21.97
N SER A 362 3.23 11.84 -22.24
CA SER A 362 2.08 12.27 -21.43
C SER A 362 2.24 11.85 -19.97
N VAL A 363 2.87 10.70 -19.72
CA VAL A 363 3.16 10.23 -18.36
C VAL A 363 4.15 11.17 -17.66
N TYR A 364 5.24 11.59 -18.30
CA TYR A 364 6.18 12.53 -17.70
C TYR A 364 5.55 13.90 -17.46
N ARG A 365 4.72 14.39 -18.38
CA ARG A 365 3.98 15.65 -18.19
C ARG A 365 2.98 15.59 -17.03
N GLN A 366 2.29 14.46 -16.86
CA GLN A 366 1.48 14.19 -15.67
C GLN A 366 2.34 14.13 -14.40
N LEU A 367 3.51 13.49 -14.47
CA LEU A 367 4.46 13.44 -13.35
C LEU A 367 5.02 14.82 -13.02
N TRP A 368 5.14 15.75 -13.95
CA TRP A 368 5.54 17.14 -13.66
C TRP A 368 4.37 18.06 -13.29
N GLY A 369 3.14 17.55 -13.28
CA GLY A 369 1.95 18.32 -12.94
C GLY A 369 1.49 19.32 -14.01
N VAL A 370 1.98 19.21 -15.25
CA VAL A 370 1.67 20.16 -16.34
C VAL A 370 0.60 19.65 -17.31
N GLU A 371 0.21 18.38 -17.19
CA GLU A 371 -0.84 17.77 -18.02
C GLU A 371 -1.74 16.88 -17.16
N GLY A 372 -3.05 17.06 -17.28
CA GLY A 372 -4.04 16.21 -16.61
C GLY A 372 -3.92 16.25 -15.08
N PHE A 373 -3.63 15.10 -14.47
CA PHE A 373 -3.47 14.94 -13.04
C PHE A 373 -2.44 13.85 -12.73
N LYS A 374 -1.94 13.81 -11.50
CA LYS A 374 -0.98 12.80 -11.03
C LYS A 374 -1.51 11.38 -11.33
N PRO A 375 -0.74 10.50 -12.00
CA PRO A 375 -1.22 9.17 -12.37
C PRO A 375 -1.77 8.40 -11.16
N PHE A 376 -2.85 7.64 -11.36
CA PHE A 376 -3.37 6.69 -10.35
C PHE A 376 -2.44 5.46 -10.23
N GLU A 377 -1.22 5.73 -9.80
CA GLU A 377 -0.13 4.81 -9.57
C GLU A 377 0.62 5.29 -8.31
N CYS A 378 1.39 4.40 -7.69
CA CYS A 378 2.15 4.72 -6.48
C CYS A 378 3.37 5.60 -6.79
N VAL A 379 3.20 6.81 -7.32
CA VAL A 379 4.27 7.76 -7.66
C VAL A 379 4.29 8.94 -6.68
N GLY A 380 5.43 9.62 -6.59
CA GLY A 380 5.62 10.78 -5.72
C GLY A 380 4.91 12.04 -6.22
N THR A 381 5.31 13.19 -5.69
CA THR A 381 4.74 14.49 -6.05
C THR A 381 5.31 15.04 -7.37
N PRO A 382 4.60 16.00 -8.01
CA PRO A 382 5.16 16.74 -9.14
C PRO A 382 6.48 17.42 -8.86
N ASP A 383 6.61 18.02 -7.68
CA ASP A 383 7.82 18.70 -7.24
C ASP A 383 9.02 17.77 -7.20
N GLU A 384 8.84 16.54 -6.69
CA GLU A 384 9.90 15.53 -6.67
C GLU A 384 10.33 15.10 -8.07
N ALA A 385 9.39 14.97 -9.02
CA ALA A 385 9.71 14.62 -10.39
C ALA A 385 10.48 15.75 -11.10
N VAL A 386 10.08 17.00 -10.88
CA VAL A 386 10.76 18.19 -11.42
C VAL A 386 12.16 18.32 -10.83
N VAL A 387 12.31 18.15 -9.52
CA VAL A 387 13.62 18.18 -8.86
C VAL A 387 14.52 17.05 -9.37
N ALA A 388 14.01 15.83 -9.50
CA ALA A 388 14.76 14.71 -10.04
C ALA A 388 15.29 15.00 -11.45
N MET A 389 14.43 15.49 -12.36
CA MET A 389 14.84 15.86 -13.72
C MET A 389 15.88 16.98 -13.74
N SER A 390 15.72 18.01 -12.90
CA SER A 390 16.72 19.08 -12.78
C SER A 390 18.08 18.57 -12.30
N MET A 391 18.11 17.61 -11.37
CA MET A 391 19.37 17.02 -10.91
C MET A 391 20.04 16.16 -11.98
N ILE A 392 19.27 15.43 -12.78
CA ILE A 392 19.79 14.67 -13.93
C ILE A 392 20.47 15.64 -14.92
N HIS A 393 19.83 16.77 -15.22
CA HIS A 393 20.36 17.80 -16.09
C HIS A 393 21.65 18.45 -15.54
N GLU A 394 21.70 18.76 -14.23
CA GLU A 394 22.90 19.32 -13.59
C GLU A 394 24.11 18.37 -13.67
N ASN A 395 23.87 17.05 -13.73
CA ASN A 395 24.91 16.05 -13.92
C ASN A 395 25.30 15.85 -15.39
N ALA A 396 24.69 16.59 -16.33
CA ALA A 396 24.84 16.43 -17.78
C ALA A 396 24.55 15.01 -18.28
N ASP A 397 23.70 14.27 -17.57
CA ASP A 397 23.31 12.91 -17.91
C ASP A 397 22.00 12.94 -18.72
N PHE A 398 21.88 12.04 -19.70
CA PHE A 398 20.67 11.88 -20.53
C PHE A 398 20.22 13.12 -21.34
N GLU A 399 21.10 14.12 -21.55
CA GLU A 399 20.82 15.34 -22.34
C GLU A 399 20.31 15.05 -23.76
N ASP A 400 20.77 13.96 -24.35
CA ASP A 400 20.37 13.47 -25.68
C ASP A 400 18.95 12.86 -25.71
N SER A 401 18.27 12.83 -24.56
CA SER A 401 16.96 12.20 -24.46
C SER A 401 15.83 13.17 -24.77
N ILE A 402 14.89 12.71 -25.59
CA ILE A 402 13.74 13.52 -26.05
C ILE A 402 12.87 14.05 -24.90
N VAL A 403 12.71 13.30 -23.79
CA VAL A 403 12.01 13.79 -22.58
C VAL A 403 12.82 14.85 -21.84
N MET A 404 14.16 14.72 -21.82
CA MET A 404 15.03 15.70 -21.19
C MET A 404 15.05 17.01 -21.98
N GLU A 405 15.11 16.94 -23.31
CA GLU A 405 14.99 18.10 -24.19
C GLU A 405 13.68 18.87 -23.96
N GLU A 406 12.55 18.17 -23.87
CA GLU A 406 11.26 18.81 -23.54
C GLU A 406 11.27 19.41 -22.13
N PHE A 407 11.82 18.71 -21.14
CA PHE A 407 11.92 19.23 -19.78
C PHE A 407 12.74 20.54 -19.73
N ILE A 408 13.92 20.57 -20.35
CA ILE A 408 14.81 21.74 -20.36
C ILE A 408 14.18 22.90 -21.12
N SER A 409 13.55 22.64 -22.27
CA SER A 409 13.02 23.70 -23.13
C SER A 409 11.67 24.27 -22.65
N LYS A 410 10.82 23.46 -22.02
CA LYS A 410 9.43 23.86 -21.71
C LYS A 410 9.07 23.85 -20.23
N ILE A 411 9.75 23.06 -19.41
CA ILE A 411 9.36 22.87 -18.00
C ILE A 411 10.28 23.65 -17.09
N LEU A 412 11.59 23.39 -17.13
CA LEU A 412 12.59 24.00 -16.26
C LEU A 412 12.56 25.54 -16.26
N PRO A 413 12.40 26.25 -17.40
CA PRO A 413 12.36 27.72 -17.44
C PRO A 413 11.14 28.31 -16.72
N ASN A 414 10.08 27.52 -16.56
CA ASN A 414 8.84 27.93 -15.91
C ASN A 414 8.80 27.55 -14.42
N VAL A 415 9.84 26.89 -13.89
CA VAL A 415 9.95 26.58 -12.46
C VAL A 415 10.43 27.83 -11.71
N PRO A 416 9.60 28.47 -10.86
CA PRO A 416 9.92 29.79 -10.31
C PRO A 416 11.19 29.82 -9.46
N ASN A 417 11.46 28.74 -8.71
CA ASN A 417 12.68 28.61 -7.90
C ASN A 417 13.05 27.14 -7.67
N ILE A 418 13.83 26.57 -8.58
CA ILE A 418 14.25 25.17 -8.52
C ILE A 418 15.12 24.85 -7.29
N GLN A 419 15.91 25.82 -6.79
CA GLN A 419 16.75 25.63 -5.62
C GLN A 419 15.93 25.54 -4.34
N LYS A 420 14.88 26.35 -4.21
CA LYS A 420 13.94 26.25 -3.09
C LYS A 420 13.16 24.93 -3.14
N LEU A 421 12.70 24.54 -4.33
CA LEU A 421 12.02 23.25 -4.52
C LEU A 421 12.90 22.07 -4.11
N LYS A 422 14.18 22.10 -4.47
CA LYS A 422 15.19 21.14 -4.03
C LYS A 422 15.28 21.08 -2.51
N GLN A 423 15.43 22.23 -1.85
CA GLN A 423 15.48 22.29 -0.39
C GLN A 423 14.24 21.63 0.23
N ASP A 424 13.04 21.99 -0.24
CA ASP A 424 11.77 21.50 0.32
C ASP A 424 11.55 19.99 0.11
N VAL A 425 11.95 19.46 -1.05
CA VAL A 425 11.89 18.02 -1.34
C VAL A 425 12.83 17.22 -0.41
N PHE A 426 13.98 17.77 -0.05
CA PHE A 426 14.96 17.10 0.81
C PHE A 426 14.77 17.36 2.32
N VAL A 427 13.74 18.10 2.73
CA VAL A 427 13.39 18.26 4.16
C VAL A 427 12.89 16.94 4.75
N THR A 428 13.49 16.51 5.85
CA THR A 428 13.04 15.42 6.72
C THR A 428 12.01 15.95 7.71
N LYS A 429 10.73 15.67 7.47
CA LYS A 429 9.64 16.22 8.29
C LYS A 429 9.37 15.36 9.54
N LYS A 430 9.16 16.00 10.68
CA LYS A 430 8.65 15.33 11.88
C LYS A 430 7.26 14.74 11.63
N THR A 431 7.01 13.58 12.22
CA THR A 431 5.69 12.94 12.23
C THR A 431 5.36 12.47 13.64
N SER A 432 4.08 12.57 14.01
CA SER A 432 3.57 12.08 15.30
C SER A 432 3.23 10.59 15.28
N THR A 433 3.21 9.95 14.10
CA THR A 433 2.77 8.55 13.96
C THR A 433 3.86 7.53 14.29
N ILE A 434 5.13 7.95 14.33
CA ILE A 434 6.25 7.04 14.65
C ILE A 434 6.42 6.98 16.17
N PRO A 435 6.46 5.78 16.79
CA PRO A 435 6.72 5.64 18.22
C PRO A 435 8.02 6.31 18.64
N HIS A 436 8.06 6.90 19.84
CA HIS A 436 9.16 7.73 20.33
C HIS A 436 10.54 7.06 20.20
N GLU A 437 10.64 5.77 20.50
CA GLU A 437 11.89 5.01 20.37
C GLU A 437 12.41 4.82 18.95
N PHE A 438 11.55 4.99 17.93
CA PHE A 438 11.94 4.98 16.51
C PHE A 438 12.16 6.39 15.97
N GLN A 439 11.70 7.44 16.65
CA GLN A 439 11.93 8.82 16.20
C GLN A 439 13.41 9.20 16.23
N LYS A 440 14.19 8.61 17.15
CA LYS A 440 15.65 8.81 17.26
C LYS A 440 16.45 8.27 16.06
N LEU A 441 15.82 7.54 15.15
CA LEU A 441 16.46 7.02 13.93
C LEU A 441 16.59 8.09 12.85
N PHE A 442 16.00 9.27 13.05
CA PHE A 442 15.94 10.35 12.08
C PHE A 442 16.62 11.62 12.62
N ASN A 443 17.36 12.29 11.75
CA ASN A 443 17.80 13.66 11.97
C ASN A 443 16.77 14.57 11.32
N TYR A 444 15.81 15.03 12.11
CA TYR A 444 14.77 15.94 11.62
C TYR A 444 15.34 17.32 11.35
N ASP A 445 14.97 17.90 10.21
CA ASP A 445 15.25 19.30 9.93
C ASP A 445 14.34 20.17 10.81
N THR A 446 14.94 21.19 11.42
CA THR A 446 14.27 22.13 12.34
C THR A 446 13.47 23.19 11.60
#